data_AF-A0A7S7W339-F1
#
_entry.id   AF-A0A7S7W339-F1
#
_cell.length_a   1.000
_cell.length_b   1.000
_cell.length_c   1.000
_cell.angle_alpha   90.00
_cell.angle_beta   90.00
_cell.angle_gamma   90.00
#
_symmetry.space_group_name_H-M   'P 1'
#
loop_
_entity.id
_entity.type
_entity.pdbx_description
1 polymer ?
#
loop_
_entity_poly.entity_id
_entity_poly.type
_entity_poly.pdbx_seq_one_letter_code
_entity_poly.pdbx_strand_id
1 'polypeptide(L)' 'MAENTQKDPKDWVSGDDPMTGAQESYLKTLAEQAHESPPKDELTKAEASELIDEMRQKAGLDE' A
#
# COMPACT_ATOMS: atom_id res chain seq x y z
N MET A 1 22.20 -23.21 -9.33
CA MET A 1 20.79 -23.00 -8.94
C MET A 1 20.59 -21.50 -8.79
N ALA A 2 19.70 -20.89 -9.56
CA ALA A 2 19.39 -19.46 -9.41
C ALA A 2 18.28 -19.34 -8.36
N GLU A 3 18.68 -19.17 -7.11
CA GLU A 3 17.75 -18.90 -6.02
C GLU A 3 17.12 -17.53 -6.29
N ASN A 4 15.85 -17.59 -6.70
CA ASN A 4 14.98 -16.43 -6.79
C ASN A 4 14.91 -15.85 -5.37
N THR A 5 15.74 -14.85 -5.09
CA THR A 5 15.54 -13.96 -3.96
C THR A 5 14.20 -13.25 -4.18
N GLN A 6 13.13 -13.88 -3.68
CA GLN A 6 11.91 -13.21 -3.26
C GLN A 6 12.33 -12.18 -2.23
N LYS A 7 12.84 -11.04 -2.70
CA LYS A 7 13.11 -9.92 -1.83
C LYS A 7 11.76 -9.49 -1.30
N ASP A 8 11.57 -9.63 0.01
CA ASP A 8 10.48 -8.97 0.71
C ASP A 8 10.44 -7.51 0.25
N PRO A 9 9.27 -6.96 -0.09
CA PRO A 9 9.15 -5.57 -0.55
C PRO A 9 9.71 -4.55 0.47
N LYS A 10 9.92 -4.97 1.72
CA LYS A 10 10.59 -4.24 2.80
C LYS A 10 12.13 -4.15 2.63
N ASP A 11 12.74 -5.03 1.83
CA ASP A 11 14.19 -5.06 1.52
C ASP A 11 14.55 -4.23 0.27
N TRP A 12 13.54 -3.69 -0.43
CA TRP A 12 13.78 -2.76 -1.53
C TRP A 12 14.09 -1.37 -0.98
N VAL A 13 15.21 -0.80 -1.41
CA VAL A 13 15.66 0.56 -1.05
C VAL A 13 14.59 1.64 -1.29
N SER A 14 13.61 1.37 -2.16
CA SER A 14 12.48 2.27 -2.42
C SER A 14 11.23 2.04 -1.55
N GLY A 15 11.29 1.15 -0.56
CA GLY A 15 10.22 0.97 0.41
C GLY A 15 10.09 2.15 1.36
N ASP A 16 11.22 2.74 1.77
CA ASP A 16 11.31 3.94 2.61
C ASP A 16 11.09 5.26 1.85
N ASP A 17 11.02 5.23 0.51
CA ASP A 17 10.64 6.41 -0.28
C ASP A 17 9.23 6.87 0.11
N PRO A 18 8.91 8.18 0.03
CA PRO A 18 7.55 8.66 0.25
C PRO A 18 6.57 7.97 -0.71
N MET A 19 5.33 7.78 -0.26
CA MET A 19 4.31 7.18 -1.12
C MET A 19 4.16 7.97 -2.43
N THR A 20 3.91 7.24 -3.49
CA THR A 20 3.64 7.87 -4.79
C THR A 20 2.23 8.45 -4.79
N GLY A 21 1.99 9.53 -5.54
CA GLY A 21 0.65 10.12 -5.66
C GLY A 21 -0.42 9.13 -6.20
N ALA A 22 0.01 8.08 -6.91
CA ALA A 22 -0.86 6.97 -7.32
C ALA A 22 -1.34 6.15 -6.11
N GLN A 23 -0.45 5.83 -5.17
CA GLN A 23 -0.81 5.13 -3.94
C GLN A 23 -1.72 5.98 -3.06
N GLU A 24 -1.43 7.29 -2.91
CA GLU A 24 -2.28 8.22 -2.17
C GLU A 24 -3.70 8.28 -2.74
N SER A 25 -3.82 8.47 -4.06
CA SER A 25 -5.12 8.54 -4.74
C SER A 25 -5.91 7.23 -4.60
N TYR A 26 -5.20 6.10 -4.62
CA TYR A 26 -5.81 4.79 -4.45
C TYR A 26 -6.29 4.57 -3.02
N LEU A 27 -5.46 4.86 -2.01
CA LEU A 27 -5.83 4.81 -0.59
C LEU A 27 -7.05 5.68 -0.29
N LYS A 28 -7.12 6.89 -0.86
CA LYS A 28 -8.28 7.76 -0.73
C LYS A 28 -9.55 7.10 -1.28
N THR A 29 -9.47 6.51 -2.47
CA THR A 29 -10.59 5.81 -3.09
C THR A 29 -11.04 4.61 -2.26
N LEU A 30 -10.09 3.82 -1.75
CA LEU A 30 -10.38 2.67 -0.91
C LEU A 30 -11.00 3.07 0.42
N ALA A 31 -10.51 4.14 1.04
CA ALA A 31 -11.10 4.68 2.26
C ALA A 31 -12.55 5.12 2.01
N GLU A 32 -12.83 5.82 0.91
CA GLU A 32 -14.20 6.20 0.54
C GLU A 32 -15.10 4.96 0.32
N GLN A 33 -14.61 3.92 -0.35
CA GLN A 33 -15.36 2.69 -0.59
C GLN A 33 -15.59 1.87 0.68
N ALA A 34 -14.61 1.82 1.59
CA ALA A 34 -14.72 1.17 2.89
C ALA A 34 -15.48 2.03 3.92
N HIS A 35 -15.94 3.24 3.55
CA HIS A 35 -16.48 4.26 4.46
C HIS A 35 -15.54 4.54 5.67
N GLU A 36 -14.23 4.46 5.46
CA GLU A 36 -13.18 4.78 6.43
C GLU A 36 -12.55 6.15 6.14
N SER A 37 -11.76 6.67 7.09
CA SER A 37 -10.99 7.89 6.87
C SER A 37 -9.75 7.59 6.03
N PRO A 38 -9.40 8.44 5.05
CA PRO A 38 -8.15 8.29 4.32
C PRO A 38 -6.95 8.48 5.25
N PRO A 39 -5.81 7.84 4.96
CA PRO A 39 -4.57 8.07 5.71
C PRO A 39 -4.20 9.55 5.64
N LYS A 40 -3.91 10.13 6.82
CA LYS A 40 -3.50 11.54 6.96
C LYS A 40 -1.99 11.70 7.10
N ASP A 41 -1.30 10.59 7.33
CA ASP A 41 0.14 10.55 7.56
C ASP A 41 0.90 10.42 6.24
N GLU A 42 2.10 10.99 6.21
CA GLU A 42 3.06 10.79 5.13
C GLU A 42 3.59 9.35 5.21
N LEU A 43 2.90 8.44 4.55
CA LEU A 43 3.29 7.04 4.46
C LEU A 43 4.45 6.87 3.48
N THR A 44 5.33 5.92 3.77
CA THR A 44 6.30 5.46 2.78
C THR A 44 5.62 4.60 1.74
N LYS A 45 6.28 4.34 0.62
CA LYS A 45 5.78 3.48 -0.44
C LYS A 45 5.49 2.07 0.06
N ALA A 46 6.31 1.54 0.97
CA ALA A 46 6.07 0.25 1.61
C ALA A 46 4.80 0.30 2.47
N GLU A 47 4.72 1.25 3.41
CA GLU A 47 3.57 1.40 4.31
C GLU A 47 2.27 1.65 3.55
N ALA A 48 2.32 2.49 2.51
CA ALA A 48 1.17 2.74 1.65
C ALA A 48 0.74 1.48 0.88
N SER A 49 1.68 0.63 0.45
CA SER A 49 1.34 -0.63 -0.21
C SER A 49 0.68 -1.62 0.75
N GLU A 50 1.20 -1.73 1.98
CA GLU A 50 0.62 -2.60 3.03
C GLU A 50 -0.78 -2.11 3.42
N LEU A 51 -0.96 -0.80 3.59
CA LEU A 51 -2.26 -0.21 3.91
C LEU A 51 -3.27 -0.35 2.76
N ILE A 52 -2.82 -0.27 1.50
CA ILE A 52 -3.68 -0.52 0.34
C ILE A 52 -4.25 -1.93 0.41
N ASP A 53 -3.43 -2.93 0.74
CA ASP A 53 -3.86 -4.33 0.82
C ASP A 53 -4.95 -4.51 1.90
N GLU A 54 -4.67 -3.98 3.11
CA GLU A 54 -5.63 -3.97 4.22
C GLU A 54 -6.95 -3.27 3.85
N MET A 55 -6.87 -2.10 3.21
CA MET A 55 -8.06 -1.35 2.82
C MET A 55 -8.84 -2.02 1.69
N ARG A 56 -8.17 -2.70 0.75
CA ARG A 56 -8.85 -3.49 -0.30
C ARG A 56 -9.65 -4.63 0.30
N GLN A 57 -9.10 -5.32 1.29
CA GLN A 57 -9.81 -6.37 2.01
C GLN A 57 -11.04 -5.81 2.74
N LYS A 58 -10.89 -4.67 3.42
CA LYS A 58 -12.02 -3.99 4.09
C LYS A 58 -13.09 -3.48 3.13
N ALA A 59 -12.68 -2.98 1.96
CA ALA A 59 -13.59 -2.53 0.90
C ALA A 59 -14.25 -3.69 0.14
N GLY A 60 -13.84 -4.94 0.39
CA GLY A 60 -14.36 -6.12 -0.32
C GLY A 60 -13.91 -6.22 -1.77
N LEU A 61 -12.73 -5.71 -2.10
CA LEU A 61 -12.13 -5.78 -3.45
C LEU A 61 -11.21 -7.00 -3.66
N ASP A 62 -11.07 -7.84 -2.63
CA ASP A 62 -10.39 -9.13 -2.67
C ASP A 62 -11.43 -10.22 -3.00
N GLU A 63 -11.73 -10.39 -4.29
CA GLU A 63 -12.63 -11.43 -4.84
C GLU A 63 -11.88 -12.36 -5.80
#